data_AF-A0A7S8F9U7-F1
#
_entry.id   AF-A0A7S8F9U7-F1
#
_cell.length_a   1.000
_cell.length_b   1.000
_cell.length_c   1.000
_cell.angle_alpha   90.00
_cell.angle_beta   90.00
_cell.angle_gamma   90.00
#
_symmetry.space_group_name_H-M   'P 1'
#
loop_
_entity.id
_entity.type
_entity.pdbx_description
1 polymer ?
#
loop_
_entity_poly.entity_id
_entity_poly.type
_entity_poly.pdbx_seq_one_letter_code
_entity_poly.pdbx_strand_id
1 'polypeptide(L)'
;MEDLYGFIGKKIHELRTNYGGKGISQEELAKAMETTANTISRWETAIYKPSAKELHKLAQFFGVTIATFFPEKENPLLQALMSATGELRENDFHELIQYAQFRTARRKLDEAKTHTKRKK
;
A
#
# COMPACT_ATOMS: atom_id res chain seq x y z
N MET A 1 8.64 4.99 -15.87
CA MET A 1 7.62 4.64 -14.87
C MET A 1 7.89 3.18 -14.53
N GLU A 2 8.36 2.90 -13.31
CA GLU A 2 8.74 1.54 -12.91
C GLU A 2 7.47 0.66 -12.93
N ASP A 3 7.52 -0.50 -13.60
CA ASP A 3 6.40 -1.45 -13.61
C ASP A 3 6.14 -1.95 -12.18
N LEU A 4 4.88 -2.14 -11.81
CA LEU A 4 4.47 -2.57 -10.46
C LEU A 4 5.24 -3.83 -10.03
N TYR A 5 5.40 -4.77 -10.95
CA TYR A 5 6.10 -6.01 -10.68
C TYR A 5 7.62 -5.82 -10.55
N GLY A 6 8.18 -4.84 -11.25
CA GLY A 6 9.57 -4.38 -11.04
C GLY A 6 9.77 -3.85 -9.62
N PHE A 7 8.86 -3.01 -9.14
CA PHE A 7 8.88 -2.52 -7.75
C PHE A 7 8.77 -3.66 -6.74
N ILE A 8 7.83 -4.60 -6.94
CA ILE A 8 7.67 -5.78 -6.07
C ILE A 8 8.97 -6.60 -6.03
N GLY A 9 9.54 -6.92 -7.19
CA GLY A 9 10.77 -7.70 -7.28
C GLY A 9 11.95 -7.03 -6.58
N LYS A 10 12.14 -5.74 -6.83
CA LYS A 10 13.15 -4.92 -6.15
C LYS A 10 12.92 -4.90 -4.63
N LYS A 11 11.67 -4.77 -4.17
CA LYS A 11 11.35 -4.78 -2.74
C LYS A 11 11.67 -6.12 -2.09
N ILE A 12 11.37 -7.24 -2.76
CA ILE A 12 11.75 -8.59 -2.29
C ILE A 12 13.27 -8.69 -2.15
N HIS A 13 14.00 -8.23 -3.17
CA HIS A 13 15.46 -8.23 -3.16
C HIS A 13 16.02 -7.39 -2.00
N GLU A 14 15.51 -6.17 -1.80
CA GLU A 14 15.90 -5.27 -0.71
C GLU A 14 15.63 -5.90 0.67
N LEU A 15 14.45 -6.48 0.89
CA LEU A 15 14.13 -7.13 2.15
C LEU A 15 15.04 -8.32 2.42
N ARG A 16 15.35 -9.11 1.38
CA ARG A 16 16.25 -10.26 1.47
C ARG A 16 17.69 -9.85 1.80
N THR A 17 18.23 -8.85 1.11
CA THR A 17 19.64 -8.43 1.29
C THR A 17 19.88 -7.65 2.58
N ASN A 18 18.83 -7.06 3.17
CA ASN A 18 18.92 -6.35 4.45
C ASN A 18 18.45 -7.17 5.67
N TYR A 19 17.93 -8.39 5.45
CA TYR A 19 17.37 -9.20 6.52
C TYR A 19 18.39 -9.46 7.64
N GLY A 20 18.03 -9.16 8.89
CA GLY A 20 18.89 -9.37 10.06
C GLY A 20 20.23 -8.62 10.01
N GLY A 21 20.35 -7.54 9.22
CA GLY A 21 21.54 -6.69 9.12
C GLY A 21 22.69 -7.27 8.26
N LYS A 22 22.57 -8.50 7.78
CA LYS A 22 23.57 -9.17 6.92
C LYS A 22 22.99 -9.72 5.61
N GLY A 23 21.66 -9.75 5.50
CA GLY A 23 20.95 -10.38 4.40
C GLY A 23 20.95 -11.91 4.48
N ILE A 24 20.17 -12.52 3.58
CA ILE A 24 20.12 -13.97 3.38
C ILE A 24 20.25 -14.31 1.90
N SER A 25 20.65 -15.54 1.58
CA SER A 25 20.74 -16.03 0.20
C SER A 25 19.36 -16.31 -0.40
N GLN A 26 19.28 -16.46 -1.72
CA GLN A 26 18.03 -16.85 -2.39
C GLN A 26 17.60 -18.27 -1.99
N GLU A 27 18.55 -19.17 -1.73
CA GLU A 27 18.30 -20.52 -1.20
C GLU A 27 17.72 -20.49 0.21
N GLU A 28 18.23 -19.60 1.08
CA GLU A 28 17.72 -19.44 2.44
C GLU A 28 16.28 -18.93 2.43
N LEU A 29 15.99 -17.91 1.62
CA LEU A 29 14.62 -17.43 1.45
C LEU A 29 13.72 -18.48 0.80
N ALA A 30 14.22 -19.22 -0.19
CA ALA A 30 13.46 -20.27 -0.86
C ALA A 30 13.02 -21.38 0.11
N LYS A 31 13.89 -21.78 1.06
CA LYS A 31 13.55 -22.74 2.11
C LYS A 31 12.40 -22.23 2.99
N ALA A 32 12.47 -20.97 3.42
CA ALA A 32 11.41 -20.37 4.23
C ALA A 32 10.08 -20.22 3.46
N MET A 33 10.17 -20.00 2.15
CA MET A 33 9.02 -19.80 1.26
C MET A 33 8.47 -21.11 0.68
N GLU A 34 9.06 -22.27 1.01
CA GLU A 34 8.72 -23.59 0.47
C GLU A 34 8.73 -23.61 -1.07
N THR A 35 9.76 -22.99 -1.66
CA THR A 35 9.93 -22.88 -3.12
C THR A 35 11.39 -23.10 -3.52
N THR A 36 11.78 -22.71 -4.73
CA THR A 36 13.15 -22.86 -5.25
C THR A 36 13.88 -21.51 -5.31
N ALA A 37 15.21 -21.53 -5.20
CA ALA A 37 16.03 -20.33 -5.38
C ALA A 37 15.80 -19.66 -6.75
N ASN A 38 15.56 -20.46 -7.79
CA ASN A 38 15.19 -19.97 -9.12
C ASN A 38 13.85 -19.21 -9.11
N THR A 39 12.86 -19.67 -8.33
CA THR A 39 11.59 -18.95 -8.15
C THR A 39 11.85 -17.59 -7.50
N ILE A 40 12.64 -17.55 -6.43
CA ILE A 40 13.01 -16.30 -5.74
C ILE A 40 13.73 -15.34 -6.71
N SER A 41 14.72 -15.86 -7.46
CA SER A 41 15.42 -15.08 -8.48
C SER A 41 14.47 -14.49 -9.52
N ARG A 42 13.50 -15.27 -9.99
CA ARG A 42 12.48 -14.82 -10.95
C ARG A 42 11.50 -13.81 -10.36
N TRP A 43 11.21 -13.87 -9.06
CA TRP A 43 10.45 -12.82 -8.37
C TRP A 43 11.26 -11.53 -8.27
N GLU A 44 12.53 -11.60 -7.86
CA GLU A 44 13.41 -10.43 -7.70
C GLU A 44 13.68 -9.70 -9.01
N THR A 45 13.75 -10.46 -10.11
CA THR A 45 13.96 -9.92 -11.47
C THR A 45 12.65 -9.56 -12.19
N ALA A 46 11.50 -9.67 -11.51
CA ALA A 46 10.16 -9.44 -12.06
C ALA A 46 9.80 -10.29 -13.30
N ILE A 47 10.56 -11.35 -13.59
CA ILE A 47 10.25 -12.32 -14.65
C ILE A 47 8.95 -13.03 -14.30
N TYR A 48 8.81 -13.47 -13.04
CA TYR A 48 7.60 -14.09 -12.50
C TYR A 48 6.98 -13.22 -11.41
N LYS A 49 5.66 -13.28 -11.35
CA LYS A 49 4.84 -12.47 -10.45
C LYS A 49 4.46 -13.34 -9.26
N PRO A 50 4.88 -13.00 -8.03
CA PRO A 50 4.37 -13.66 -6.86
C PRO A 50 2.85 -13.43 -6.77
N SER A 51 2.12 -14.48 -6.44
CA SER A 51 0.71 -14.43 -6.08
C SER A 51 0.50 -13.65 -4.77
N ALA A 52 -0.74 -13.23 -4.52
CA ALA A 52 -1.10 -12.58 -3.25
C ALA A 52 -0.77 -13.45 -2.02
N LYS A 53 -0.88 -14.77 -2.14
CA LYS A 53 -0.53 -15.73 -1.08
C LYS A 53 0.98 -15.74 -0.81
N GLU A 54 1.79 -15.67 -1.85
CA GLU A 54 3.26 -15.62 -1.74
C GLU A 54 3.71 -14.28 -1.17
N LEU A 55 3.13 -13.16 -1.62
CA LEU A 55 3.37 -11.84 -1.01
C LEU A 55 2.99 -11.81 0.47
N HIS A 56 1.89 -12.44 0.85
CA HIS A 56 1.49 -12.53 2.26
C HIS A 56 2.49 -13.34 3.09
N LYS A 57 2.96 -14.49 2.58
CA LYS A 57 4.01 -15.29 3.22
C LYS A 57 5.33 -14.50 3.36
N LEU A 58 5.73 -13.76 2.31
CA LEU A 58 6.91 -12.89 2.36
C LEU A 58 6.75 -11.80 3.43
N ALA A 59 5.57 -11.16 3.49
CA ALA A 59 5.27 -10.14 4.50
C ALA A 59 5.41 -10.69 5.93
N GLN A 60 4.85 -11.88 6.18
CA GLN A 60 4.98 -12.57 7.47
C GLN A 60 6.44 -12.92 7.80
N PHE A 61 7.18 -13.48 6.83
CA PHE A 61 8.59 -13.85 7.02
C PHE A 61 9.48 -12.66 7.35
N PHE A 62 9.28 -11.53 6.66
CA PHE A 62 10.05 -10.31 6.86
C PHE A 62 9.53 -9.42 8.00
N GLY A 63 8.37 -9.74 8.59
CA GLY A 63 7.76 -8.92 9.64
C GLY A 63 7.29 -7.54 9.15
N VAL A 64 6.87 -7.44 7.88
CA VAL A 64 6.40 -6.20 7.25
C VAL A 64 4.93 -6.30 6.86
N THR A 65 4.30 -5.16 6.57
CA THR A 65 2.94 -5.17 6.03
C THR A 65 2.96 -5.56 4.54
N ILE A 66 1.89 -6.17 4.04
CA ILE A 66 1.79 -6.50 2.62
C ILE A 66 1.83 -5.25 1.72
N ALA A 67 1.41 -4.09 2.23
CA ALA A 67 1.46 -2.82 1.53
C ALA A 67 2.90 -2.38 1.17
N THR A 68 3.90 -2.84 1.93
CA THR A 68 5.32 -2.55 1.68
C THR A 68 5.79 -3.00 0.30
N PHE A 69 5.14 -4.00 -0.32
CA PHE A 69 5.47 -4.46 -1.67
C PHE A 69 4.85 -3.60 -2.79
N PHE A 70 4.06 -2.58 -2.45
CA PHE A 70 3.41 -1.70 -3.41
C PHE A 70 3.98 -0.29 -3.28
N PRO A 71 4.19 0.42 -4.40
CA PRO A 71 4.63 1.80 -4.34
C PRO A 71 3.57 2.63 -3.61
N GLU A 72 3.99 3.43 -2.63
CA GLU A 72 3.09 4.39 -2.02
C GLU A 72 2.63 5.38 -3.08
N LYS A 73 1.32 5.53 -3.21
CA LYS A 73 0.79 6.70 -3.91
C LYS A 73 0.99 7.89 -2.99
N GLU A 74 2.01 8.69 -3.27
CA GLU A 74 2.07 10.03 -2.72
C GLU A 74 0.75 10.73 -3.04
N ASN A 75 0.01 11.09 -2.00
CA ASN A 75 -1.18 11.91 -2.12
C ASN A 75 -0.85 13.25 -1.45
N PRO A 76 -0.44 14.27 -2.23
CA PRO A 76 -0.02 15.55 -1.68
C PRO A 76 -1.09 16.19 -0.81
N LEU A 77 -2.38 15.94 -1.10
CA LEU A 77 -3.49 16.45 -0.30
C LEU A 77 -3.62 15.71 1.03
N LEU A 78 -3.47 14.39 1.05
CA LEU A 78 -3.46 13.63 2.30
C LEU A 78 -2.28 14.04 3.18
N GLN A 79 -1.11 14.23 2.56
CA GLN A 79 0.09 14.69 3.26
C GLN A 79 -0.11 16.11 3.81
N ALA A 80 -0.63 17.03 3.01
CA ALA A 80 -0.96 18.39 3.46
C ALA A 80 -1.99 18.38 4.60
N LEU A 81 -2.99 17.50 4.54
CA LEU A 81 -3.97 17.31 5.61
C LEU A 81 -3.31 16.80 6.89
N MET A 82 -2.47 15.77 6.80
CA MET A 82 -1.75 15.22 7.96
C MET A 82 -0.83 16.29 8.59
N SER A 83 -0.10 17.06 7.77
CA SER A 83 0.74 18.15 8.25
C SER A 83 -0.06 19.27 8.91
N ALA A 84 -1.18 19.68 8.31
CA ALA A 84 -2.02 20.76 8.84
C ALA A 84 -2.79 20.38 10.12
N THR A 85 -2.99 19.07 10.35
CA THR A 85 -3.78 18.56 11.48
C THR A 85 -2.94 17.98 12.61
N GLY A 86 -1.61 17.86 12.44
CA GLY A 86 -0.72 17.20 13.40
C GLY A 86 -0.66 17.82 14.80
N GLU A 87 -0.96 19.11 14.94
CA GLU A 87 -0.96 19.83 16.22
C GLU A 87 -2.37 19.98 16.84
N LEU A 88 -3.41 19.50 16.16
CA LEU A 88 -4.79 19.64 16.62
C LEU A 88 -5.08 18.73 17.81
N ARG A 89 -5.97 19.20 18.70
CA ARG A 89 -6.47 18.37 19.80
C ARG A 89 -7.53 17.41 19.27
N GLU A 90 -7.78 16.34 20.02
CA GLU A 90 -8.74 15.29 19.65
C GLU A 90 -10.15 15.83 19.35
N ASN A 91 -10.60 16.82 20.13
CA ASN A 91 -11.91 17.46 19.91
C ASN A 91 -11.98 18.22 18.57
N ASP A 92 -10.89 18.86 18.16
CA ASP A 92 -10.82 19.60 16.88
C ASP A 92 -10.86 18.63 15.69
N PHE A 93 -10.26 17.44 15.85
CA PHE A 93 -10.37 16.36 14.87
C PHE A 93 -11.82 15.89 14.67
N HIS A 94 -12.58 15.74 15.76
CA HIS A 94 -13.99 15.35 15.67
C HIS A 94 -14.82 16.37 14.90
N GLU A 95 -14.57 17.67 15.07
CA GLU A 95 -15.26 18.72 14.31
C GLU A 95 -14.93 18.63 12.81
N LEU A 96 -13.65 18.45 12.46
CA LEU A 96 -13.21 18.31 11.07
C LEU A 96 -13.86 17.09 10.38
N ILE A 97 -13.93 15.95 11.07
CA ILE A 97 -14.56 14.73 10.55
C ILE A 97 -16.05 14.99 10.29
N GLN A 98 -16.76 15.60 11.24
CA GLN A 98 -18.18 15.92 11.10
C GLN A 98 -18.43 16.90 9.95
N TYR A 99 -17.59 17.91 9.82
CA TYR A 99 -17.68 18.87 8.72
C TYR A 99 -17.49 18.20 7.35
N ALA A 100 -16.49 17.31 7.21
CA ALA A 100 -16.25 16.56 5.98
C ALA A 100 -17.44 15.65 5.61
N GLN A 101 -18.03 14.97 6.60
CA GLN A 101 -19.22 14.14 6.42
C GLN A 101 -20.43 14.99 5.98
N PHE A 102 -20.69 16.12 6.66
CA PHE A 102 -21.76 17.06 6.31
C PHE A 102 -21.63 17.55 4.86
N ARG A 103 -20.45 18.00 4.45
CA ARG A 103 -20.20 18.47 3.08
C ARG A 103 -20.44 17.39 2.05
N THR A 104 -20.06 16.15 2.34
CA THR A 104 -20.30 15.00 1.46
C THR A 104 -21.78 14.68 1.33
N ALA A 105 -22.52 14.67 2.44
CA ALA A 105 -23.97 14.44 2.45
C ALA A 105 -24.72 15.54 1.68
N ARG A 106 -24.35 16.81 1.88
CA ARG A 106 -24.95 17.94 1.18
C ARG A 106 -24.74 17.87 -0.33
N ARG A 107 -23.53 17.54 -0.78
CA ARG A 107 -23.24 17.34 -2.22
C ARG A 107 -24.14 16.27 -2.84
N LYS A 108 -24.29 15.11 -2.17
CA LYS A 108 -25.17 14.03 -2.64
C LYS A 108 -26.63 14.46 -2.76
N LEU A 109 -27.13 15.25 -1.80
CA LEU A 109 -28.50 15.80 -1.86
C LEU A 109 -28.69 16.75 -3.04
N ASP A 110 -27.72 17.61 -3.32
CA ASP A 110 -27.78 18.55 -4.44
C ASP A 110 -27.70 17.82 -5.80
N GLU A 111 -26.87 16.78 -5.91
CA GLU A 111 -26.82 15.88 -7.07
C GLU A 111 -28.15 15.14 -7.28
N ALA A 112 -28.78 14.65 -6.21
CA ALA A 112 -30.09 13.98 -6.31
C ALA A 112 -31.19 14.95 -6.80
N LYS A 113 -31.24 16.17 -6.24
CA LYS A 113 -32.21 17.21 -6.65
C LYS A 113 -32.06 17.62 -8.11
N THR A 114 -30.82 17.75 -8.58
CA THR A 114 -30.54 18.09 -9.99
C THR A 114 -30.89 16.94 -10.94
N HIS A 115 -30.70 15.68 -10.53
CA HIS A 115 -31.08 14.51 -11.33
C HIS A 115 -32.60 14.31 -11.43
N THR A 116 -33.35 14.54 -10.33
CA THR A 116 -34.83 14.51 -10.36
C THR A 116 -35.42 15.62 -11.22
N LYS A 117 -34.82 16.82 -11.24
CA LYS A 117 -35.24 17.93 -12.11
C LYS A 117 -35.01 17.68 -13.60
N ARG A 118 -34.02 16.87 -13.98
CA ARG A 118 -33.71 16.54 -15.39
C ARG A 118 -34.54 15.39 -15.96
N LYS A 119 -35.25 14.61 -15.13
CA LYS A 119 -36.13 13.50 -15.53
C LYS A 119 -37.62 13.89 -15.65
N LYS A 120 -37.96 15.13 -15.27
CA LYS A 120 -39.27 15.75 -15.54
C LYS A 120 -39.14 16.64 -16.76
#